data_AF-A0A966Q9J3-F1
#
_entry.id   AF-A0A966Q9J3-F1
#
_cell.length_a   1.000
_cell.length_b   1.000
_cell.length_c   1.000
_cell.angle_alpha   90.00
_cell.angle_beta   90.00
_cell.angle_gamma   90.00
#
_symmetry.space_group_name_H-M   'P 1'
#
loop_
_entity.id
_entity.type
_entity.pdbx_description
1 polymer ?
#
loop_
_entity_poly.entity_id
_entity_poly.type
_entity_poly.pdbx_seq_one_letter_code
_entity_poly.pdbx_strand_id
1 'polypeptide(L)' 'MPTYCIAAAGLETMQVNVPGCSGDALSQALGPLGLSDFKVERRSQDGRQWFFQATFKPGCLEPQAAGLVTRLVSVHRILD' A
#
# COMPACT_ATOMS: atom_id res chain seq x y z
N MET A 1 9.55 3.23 15.72
CA MET A 1 8.36 2.76 14.96
C MET A 1 8.58 3.18 13.52
N PRO A 2 8.68 2.25 12.55
CA PRO A 2 9.06 2.61 11.17
C PRO A 2 7.98 3.44 10.47
N THR A 3 8.43 4.46 9.74
CA THR A 3 7.58 5.26 8.87
C THR A 3 7.72 4.78 7.44
N TYR A 4 6.59 4.66 6.74
CA TYR A 4 6.53 4.30 5.33
C TYR A 4 5.88 5.41 4.53
N CYS A 5 6.46 5.72 3.38
CA CYS A 5 5.87 6.60 2.39
C CYS A 5 5.15 5.75 1.34
N ILE A 6 3.87 6.04 1.11
CA ILE A 6 2.99 5.36 0.17
C ILE A 6 2.51 6.37 -0.86
N ALA A 7 2.72 6.07 -2.13
CA ALA A 7 2.19 6.85 -3.24
C ALA A 7 1.38 5.95 -4.15
N ALA A 8 0.24 6.41 -4.62
CA ALA A 8 -0.60 5.65 -5.54
C ALA A 8 -1.10 6.58 -6.65
N ALA A 9 -1.23 6.06 -7.87
CA ALA A 9 -1.67 6.87 -9.00
C ALA A 9 -3.04 7.51 -8.72
N GLY A 10 -3.09 8.85 -8.81
CA GLY A 10 -4.30 9.64 -8.55
C GLY A 10 -4.67 9.79 -7.07
N LEU A 11 -3.76 9.49 -6.14
CA LEU A 11 -3.91 9.73 -4.71
C LEU A 11 -2.74 10.57 -4.20
N GLU A 12 -2.99 11.38 -3.17
CA GLU A 12 -1.93 12.09 -2.48
C GLU A 12 -0.98 11.12 -1.78
N THR A 13 0.30 11.47 -1.73
CA THR A 13 1.32 10.70 -1.03
C THR A 13 1.05 10.72 0.47
N MET A 14 1.03 9.54 1.10
CA MET A 14 0.74 9.36 2.52
C MET A 14 1.97 8.86 3.27
N GLN A 15 2.16 9.35 4.49
CA GLN A 15 3.13 8.77 5.42
C GLN A 15 2.39 7.99 6.49
N VAL A 16 2.77 6.73 6.67
CA VAL A 16 2.15 5.84 7.65
C VAL A 16 3.21 5.36 8.63
N ASN A 17 2.99 5.63 9.91
CA ASN A 17 3.81 5.10 10.99
C ASN A 17 3.13 3.86 11.56
N VAL A 18 3.75 2.69 11.34
CA VAL A 18 3.25 1.41 11.83
C VAL A 18 4.35 0.68 12.58
N PRO A 19 4.02 -0.10 13.64
CA PRO A 19 5.00 -0.99 14.25
C PRO A 19 5.43 -2.14 13.33
N GLY A 20 4.63 -2.43 12.29
CA GLY A 20 4.79 -3.58 11.40
C GLY A 20 5.63 -3.31 10.15
N CYS A 21 5.28 -4.04 9.09
CA CYS A 21 5.97 -4.05 7.81
C CYS A 21 5.29 -3.15 6.77
N SER A 22 5.82 -3.13 5.54
CA SER A 22 5.22 -2.38 4.43
C SER A 22 3.80 -2.86 4.10
N GLY A 23 3.46 -4.12 4.37
CA GLY A 23 2.10 -4.65 4.17
C GLY A 23 1.08 -4.04 5.15
N ASP A 24 1.47 -3.85 6.40
CA ASP A 24 0.64 -3.17 7.41
C ASP A 24 0.41 -1.71 7.04
N ALA A 25 1.48 -1.02 6.58
CA ALA A 25 1.39 0.36 6.10
C ALA A 25 0.43 0.48 4.90
N LEU A 26 0.52 -0.45 3.94
CA LEU A 26 -0.36 -0.49 2.76
C LEU A 26 -1.82 -0.73 3.16
N SER A 27 -2.07 -1.66 4.08
CA SER A 27 -3.43 -1.93 4.60
C SER A 27 -4.03 -0.67 5.23
N GLN A 28 -3.25 0.04 6.04
CA GLN A 28 -3.71 1.21 6.76
C GLN A 28 -3.95 2.42 5.86
N ALA A 29 -3.11 2.64 4.83
CA ALA A 29 -3.29 3.75 3.89
C ALA A 29 -4.41 3.50 2.88
N LEU A 30 -4.50 2.27 2.34
CA LEU A 30 -5.33 1.99 1.17
C LEU A 30 -6.64 1.28 1.52
N GLY A 31 -6.68 0.57 2.65
CA GLY A 31 -7.90 -0.09 3.15
C GLY A 31 -9.09 0.87 3.32
N PRO A 32 -8.93 2.05 3.96
CA PRO A 32 -10.00 3.03 4.10
C PRO A 32 -10.52 3.59 2.77
N LEU A 33 -9.73 3.49 1.69
CA LEU A 33 -10.11 3.93 0.34
C LEU A 33 -10.85 2.85 -0.46
N GLY A 34 -11.13 1.69 0.15
CA GLY A 34 -11.77 0.56 -0.51
C GLY A 34 -10.87 -0.15 -1.54
N LEU A 35 -9.56 0.12 -1.52
CA LEU A 35 -8.61 -0.50 -2.44
C LEU A 35 -8.15 -1.84 -1.88
N SER A 36 -8.65 -2.93 -2.47
CA SER A 36 -8.31 -4.30 -2.08
C SER A 36 -7.21 -4.92 -2.93
N ASP A 37 -7.07 -4.53 -4.20
CA ASP A 37 -6.17 -5.20 -5.15
C ASP A 37 -5.29 -4.19 -5.87
N PHE A 38 -3.97 -4.31 -5.71
CA PHE A 38 -3.03 -3.40 -6.34
C PHE A 38 -1.65 -4.01 -6.60
N LYS A 39 -0.96 -3.44 -7.60
CA LYS A 39 0.42 -3.77 -7.94
C LYS A 39 1.32 -2.85 -7.14
N VAL A 40 2.09 -3.41 -6.22
CA VAL A 40 3.04 -2.68 -5.41
C VAL A 40 4.38 -2.66 -6.12
N GLU A 41 4.88 -1.46 -6.41
CA GLU A 41 6.28 -1.19 -6.66
C GLU A 41 6.96 -0.86 -5.33
N ARG A 42 7.88 -1.72 -4.90
CA ARG A 42 8.71 -1.44 -3.74
C ARG A 42 10.12 -1.11 -4.19
N ARG A 43 10.63 0.02 -3.73
CA ARG A 43 12.04 0.38 -3.87
C ARG A 43 12.76 0.10 -2.56
N SER A 44 13.76 -0.78 -2.59
CA SER A 44 14.66 -0.99 -1.45
C SER A 44 15.75 0.09 -1.42
N GLN A 45 16.41 0.19 -0.27
CA GLN A 45 17.42 1.21 0.02
C GLN A 45 18.64 1.11 -0.91
N ASP A 46 18.98 -0.09 -1.38
CA ASP A 46 20.04 -0.36 -2.34
C ASP A 46 19.64 -0.05 -3.79
N GLY A 47 18.48 0.60 -4.00
CA GLY A 47 17.99 1.00 -5.31
C GLY A 47 17.31 -0.12 -6.10
N ARG A 48 17.22 -1.34 -5.56
CA ARG A 48 16.51 -2.43 -6.23
C ARG A 48 15.00 -2.18 -6.21
N GLN A 49 14.36 -2.44 -7.34
CA GLN A 49 12.92 -2.33 -7.49
C GLN A 49 12.33 -3.72 -7.64
N TRP A 50 11.24 -3.96 -6.92
CA TRP A 50 10.52 -5.23 -6.93
C TRP A 50 9.04 -4.95 -7.10
N PHE A 51 8.38 -5.79 -7.88
CA PHE A 51 6.95 -5.72 -8.08
C PHE A 51 6.28 -6.94 -7.44
N PHE A 52 5.22 -6.70 -6.66
CA PHE A 52 4.35 -7.77 -6.18
C PHE A 52 2.90 -7.33 -6.23
N GLN A 53 1.98 -8.27 -6.42
CA GLN A 53 0.56 -8.00 -6.31
C GLN A 53 0.14 -8.23 -4.85
N ALA A 54 -0.55 -7.26 -4.28
CA ALA A 54 -1.13 -7.36 -2.94
C ALA A 54 -2.65 -7.33 -3.05
N THR A 55 -3.29 -8.33 -2.42
CA THR A 55 -4.74 -8.43 -2.30
C THR A 55 -5.11 -8.45 -0.83
N PHE A 56 -5.77 -7.39 -0.36
CA PHE A 56 -6.35 -7.30 0.97
C PHE A 56 -7.78 -7.83 0.86
N LYS A 57 -8.02 -9.01 1.43
CA LYS A 57 -9.38 -9.51 1.59
C LYS A 57 -9.96 -8.88 2.86
N PRO A 58 -10.87 -7.89 2.78
CA PRO A 58 -11.58 -7.46 3.97
C PRO A 58 -12.34 -8.66 4.52
N GLY A 59 -12.12 -9.00 5.79
CA GLY A 59 -12.94 -9.99 6.48
C GLY A 59 -14.36 -9.46 6.55
N CYS A 60 -15.27 -10.06 5.77
CA CYS A 60 -16.73 -9.92 5.87
C CYS A 60 -17.26 -8.48 6.06
N LEU A 61 -17.02 -7.61 5.09
CA LEU A 61 -17.88 -6.46 4.83
C LEU A 61 -18.26 -6.51 3.35
N GLU A 62 -19.57 -6.52 3.07
CA GLU A 62 -20.11 -6.61 1.73
C GLU A 62 -19.42 -5.62 0.78
N PRO A 63 -18.99 -6.06 -0.41
CA PRO A 63 -18.25 -5.20 -1.32
C PRO A 63 -19.21 -4.17 -1.91
N GLN A 64 -19.20 -2.93 -1.40
CA GLN A 64 -19.70 -1.81 -2.19
C GLN A 64 -18.73 -1.61 -3.35
N ALA A 65 -19.08 -2.20 -4.49
CA ALA A 65 -18.49 -1.98 -5.81
C ALA A 65 -16.96 -1.76 -5.79
N ALA A 66 -16.21 -2.74 -5.27
CA ALA A 66 -14.77 -2.79 -5.46
C ALA A 66 -14.51 -3.10 -6.94
N GLY A 67 -14.54 -2.07 -7.79
CA GLY A 67 -13.95 -2.16 -9.11
C GLY A 67 -12.52 -2.67 -8.94
N LEU A 68 -12.20 -3.77 -9.61
CA LEU A 68 -10.83 -4.30 -9.75
C LEU A 68 -9.96 -3.25 -10.44
N VAL A 69 -9.57 -2.20 -9.73
CA VAL A 69 -8.64 -1.20 -10.23
C VAL A 69 -7.28 -1.59 -9.69
N THR A 70 -6.56 -2.40 -10.46
CA THR A 70 -5.15 -2.65 -10.23
C THR A 70 -4.39 -1.32 -10.35
N ARG A 71 -4.24 -0.60 -9.24
CA ARG A 71 -3.46 0.64 -9.19
C ARG A 71 -2.00 0.31 -8.94
N LEU A 72 -1.11 1.07 -9.58
CA LEU A 72 0.31 1.04 -9.23
C LEU A 72 0.49 1.83 -7.93
N VAL A 73 1.09 1.18 -6.93
CA VAL A 73 1.34 1.74 -5.61
C VAL A 73 2.82 1.64 -5.31
N SER A 74 3.45 2.75 -4.97
CA SER A 74 4.82 2.80 -4.50
C SER A 74 4.85 2.73 -2.97
N VAL A 75 5.70 1.89 -2.39
CA VAL A 75 5.97 1.91 -0.94
C VAL A 75 7.48 1.88 -0.66
N HIS A 76 7.95 2.77 0.22
CA HIS A 76 9.31 2.73 0.73
C HIS A 76 9.37 3.17 2.20
N ARG A 77 10.35 2.66 2.94
CA ARG A 77 10.57 3.01 4.33
C ARG A 77 11.36 4.32 4.40
N ILE A 78 10.92 5.23 5.26
CA ILE A 78 11.66 6.43 5.65
C ILE A 78 12.58 6.03 6.81
N LEU A 79 13.87 6.29 6.66
CA LEU A 79 14.85 6.17 7.73
C LEU A 79 15.10 7.59 8.24
N ASP A 80 14.70 7.85 9.47
CA ASP A 80 15.18 9.00 10.25
C ASP A 80 16.67 8.77 10.60
#